data_AF-A0A9W8BFU9-F1
#
_entry.id   AF-A0A9W8BFU9-F1
#
_cell.length_a   1.000
_cell.length_b   1.000
_cell.length_c   1.000
_cell.angle_alpha   90.00
_cell.angle_beta   90.00
_cell.angle_gamma   90.00
#
_symmetry.space_group_name_H-M   'P 1'
#
loop_
_entity.id
_entity.type
_entity.pdbx_description
1 polymer ?
#
loop_
_entity_poly.entity_id
_entity_poly.type
_entity_poly.pdbx_seq_one_letter_code
_entity_poly.pdbx_strand_id
1 'polypeptide(L)'
;MEHYSSNSPEAIKAADSGGGSSSSNSSTHRESSEPVMSFGEPLHVSVSRGTSRFKSIQRTFSKPLSVGDEEEAAAAAGGGGFDLTTWLTGRQQKQGPPFAKRIGLVFDDLDVFGDNVANRHIATVVTPFYKLAKAAAHGFGLRGLFGGDGGSKHRQLLHGISGVVEDGEMLLVLGRPGSGCSTLLRVLGNRRGTYKRIGGRVSYGGLTPEEVGRRYRGEVAYNQEDDVHFPTLTVRKTLEFAIQCKTPSKRVLDDRAAYEKEFLDTLLDMYGLTGCADTIVGNAFLRGVSGGERKRVSIAEQVASGASIDIWDGSTKGLDSSSALDYVRSLRITTDVLHKSTVVTIYQASESIYELFDKVMVIDEGRQLYFGPARDAVAYFRAIGIDKPLRQTTSDFLTGVTQLHERKVLAGWEDRAPRSAADFERAWLESPQFQQVKHQVAQFEAQLAQDGRGAEIREF
;
A
#
# COMPACT_ATOMS: atom_id res chain seq x y z
N MET A 1 -69.88 -16.99 -14.25
CA MET A 1 -69.15 -15.76 -13.88
C MET A 1 -67.66 -16.09 -13.90
N GLU A 2 -67.18 -16.61 -15.03
CA GLU A 2 -66.68 -15.89 -16.22
C GLU A 2 -65.33 -15.21 -15.94
N HIS A 3 -64.21 -15.49 -16.61
CA HIS A 3 -63.86 -16.52 -17.58
C HIS A 3 -62.33 -16.69 -17.61
N TYR A 4 -61.94 -17.89 -18.04
CA TYR A 4 -60.61 -18.49 -18.19
C TYR A 4 -59.76 -17.92 -19.35
N SER A 5 -58.44 -18.15 -19.28
CA SER A 5 -57.60 -18.77 -20.34
C SER A 5 -56.45 -17.98 -21.01
N SER A 6 -55.23 -18.47 -20.74
CA SER A 6 -54.20 -19.04 -21.66
C SER A 6 -53.60 -18.29 -22.86
N ASN A 7 -52.27 -18.47 -22.93
CA ASN A 7 -51.40 -18.74 -24.09
C ASN A 7 -50.74 -17.59 -24.90
N SER A 8 -49.40 -17.65 -24.91
CA SER A 8 -48.43 -17.19 -25.93
C SER A 8 -48.64 -17.89 -27.29
N PRO A 9 -47.90 -17.67 -28.42
CA PRO A 9 -46.58 -17.00 -28.59
C PRO A 9 -46.35 -16.24 -29.94
N GLU A 10 -45.07 -15.90 -30.21
CA GLU A 10 -44.36 -15.75 -31.51
C GLU A 10 -44.35 -14.44 -32.33
N ALA A 11 -43.15 -13.83 -32.32
CA ALA A 11 -42.28 -13.35 -33.41
C ALA A 11 -42.84 -12.94 -34.79
N ILE A 12 -42.53 -11.72 -35.24
CA ILE A 12 -42.26 -11.37 -36.66
C ILE A 12 -41.16 -10.29 -36.79
N LYS A 13 -40.24 -10.53 -37.73
CA LYS A 13 -39.12 -9.71 -38.22
C LYS A 13 -39.57 -8.40 -38.90
N ALA A 14 -38.71 -7.39 -38.90
CA ALA A 14 -38.71 -6.37 -39.95
C ALA A 14 -37.27 -6.13 -40.43
N ALA A 15 -37.10 -6.32 -41.74
CA ALA A 15 -35.93 -5.91 -42.50
C ALA A 15 -36.35 -4.78 -43.44
N ASP A 16 -35.37 -3.91 -43.70
CA ASP A 16 -34.97 -3.46 -45.02
C ASP A 16 -35.20 -1.99 -45.43
N SER A 17 -34.09 -1.44 -45.94
CA SER A 17 -33.92 -0.49 -47.04
C SER A 17 -34.41 0.96 -46.96
N GLY A 18 -33.58 1.85 -47.52
CA GLY A 18 -34.07 3.05 -48.19
C GLY A 18 -33.19 4.29 -48.05
N GLY A 19 -32.15 4.41 -48.89
CA GLY A 19 -31.40 5.65 -49.08
C GLY A 19 -32.18 6.69 -49.89
N GLY A 20 -31.82 7.97 -49.72
CA GLY A 20 -32.39 9.10 -50.45
C GLY A 20 -31.48 10.33 -50.41
N SER A 21 -31.15 10.81 -51.59
CA SER A 21 -30.17 11.80 -52.03
C SER A 21 -30.36 13.28 -51.58
N SER A 22 -29.22 13.92 -51.30
CA SER A 22 -28.75 15.28 -51.67
C SER A 22 -29.70 16.49 -51.67
N SER A 23 -29.31 17.55 -50.93
CA SER A 23 -29.17 18.90 -51.52
C SER A 23 -28.18 19.75 -50.71
N SER A 24 -27.29 20.40 -51.46
CA SER A 24 -26.24 21.31 -51.03
C SER A 24 -26.79 22.71 -50.76
N ASN A 25 -26.38 23.33 -49.66
CA ASN A 25 -26.25 24.79 -49.59
C ASN A 25 -25.02 25.17 -48.77
N SER A 26 -24.11 25.88 -49.43
CA SER A 26 -22.87 26.42 -48.90
C SER A 26 -23.15 27.70 -48.10
N SER A 27 -22.71 27.73 -46.84
CA SER A 27 -22.33 28.98 -46.18
C SER A 27 -21.07 28.74 -45.37
N THR A 28 -20.02 29.44 -45.78
CA THR A 28 -18.70 29.46 -45.18
C THR A 28 -18.74 30.09 -43.78
N HIS A 29 -18.53 29.29 -42.74
CA HIS A 29 -18.03 29.77 -41.45
C HIS A 29 -16.84 28.90 -41.04
N ARG A 30 -15.72 29.58 -40.75
CA ARG A 30 -14.43 29.03 -40.36
C ARG A 30 -14.58 28.12 -39.13
N GLU A 31 -14.17 26.87 -39.27
CA GLU A 31 -13.94 25.95 -38.16
C GLU A 31 -12.77 26.46 -37.30
N SER A 32 -13.06 26.77 -36.03
CA SER A 32 -12.13 26.59 -34.92
C SER A 32 -12.72 25.49 -34.04
N SER A 33 -12.37 24.24 -34.33
CA SER A 33 -12.73 23.10 -33.50
C SER A 33 -11.84 23.09 -32.25
N GLU A 34 -12.31 23.75 -31.18
CA GLU A 34 -11.87 23.38 -29.84
C GLU A 34 -12.31 21.93 -29.57
N PRO A 35 -11.44 21.05 -29.06
CA PRO A 35 -11.84 19.69 -28.76
C PRO A 35 -12.82 19.72 -27.58
N VAL A 36 -14.08 19.38 -27.89
CA VAL A 36 -15.11 19.07 -26.90
C VAL A 36 -14.57 17.96 -25.99
N MET A 37 -14.37 18.28 -24.71
CA MET A 37 -13.92 17.31 -23.73
C MET A 37 -14.97 16.20 -23.56
N SER A 38 -14.66 15.04 -24.13
CA SER A 38 -15.35 13.78 -23.85
C SER A 38 -14.96 13.29 -22.45
N PHE A 39 -15.94 13.17 -21.57
CA PHE A 39 -15.79 12.54 -20.26
C PHE A 39 -15.59 11.03 -20.46
N GLY A 40 -14.43 10.49 -20.05
CA GLY A 40 -14.30 9.05 -19.79
C GLY A 40 -13.25 8.26 -20.57
N GLU A 41 -12.18 8.84 -21.12
CA GLU A 41 -11.06 8.01 -21.58
C GLU A 41 -10.19 7.52 -20.39
N PRO A 42 -9.82 6.23 -20.34
CA PRO A 42 -8.88 5.71 -19.36
C PRO A 42 -7.50 6.31 -19.63
N LEU A 43 -7.04 7.19 -18.73
CA LEU A 43 -5.67 7.71 -18.74
C LEU A 43 -4.70 6.55 -18.47
N HIS A 44 -4.15 6.01 -19.56
CA HIS A 44 -3.21 4.90 -19.56
C HIS A 44 -1.94 5.31 -18.79
N VAL A 45 -1.79 4.84 -17.55
CA VAL A 45 -0.55 4.97 -16.77
C VAL A 45 0.56 4.28 -17.56
N SER A 46 1.39 5.06 -18.25
CA SER A 46 2.44 4.53 -19.14
C SER A 46 3.71 4.24 -18.34
N VAL A 47 3.65 3.16 -17.55
CA VAL A 47 4.80 2.64 -16.79
C VAL A 47 6.00 2.41 -17.72
N SER A 48 5.77 1.88 -18.93
CA SER A 48 6.85 1.59 -19.90
C SER A 48 7.60 2.84 -20.36
N ARG A 49 6.89 3.96 -20.58
CA ARG A 49 7.49 5.24 -21.01
C ARG A 49 8.19 5.96 -19.85
N GLY A 50 7.56 6.01 -18.67
CA GLY A 50 8.17 6.56 -17.45
C GLY A 50 9.42 5.79 -17.01
N THR A 51 9.36 4.46 -17.06
CA THR A 51 10.50 3.57 -16.75
C THR A 51 11.63 3.73 -17.77
N SER A 52 11.31 3.92 -19.05
CA SER A 52 12.33 4.14 -20.10
C SER A 52 13.03 5.50 -19.96
N ARG A 53 12.29 6.55 -19.59
CA ARG A 53 12.81 7.91 -19.38
C ARG A 53 13.63 8.00 -18.09
N PHE A 54 13.14 7.46 -16.97
CA PHE A 54 13.92 7.32 -15.73
C PHE A 54 15.24 6.58 -15.98
N LYS A 55 15.22 5.51 -16.80
CA LYS A 55 16.41 4.73 -17.15
C LYS A 55 17.34 5.43 -18.16
N SER A 56 16.84 6.29 -19.05
CA SER A 56 17.68 7.10 -19.96
C SER A 56 18.39 8.23 -19.23
N ILE A 57 17.68 8.85 -18.29
CA ILE A 57 18.19 9.83 -17.34
C ILE A 57 19.36 9.21 -16.56
N GLN A 58 19.15 8.01 -16.03
CA GLN A 58 20.19 7.21 -15.37
C GLN A 58 21.39 6.85 -16.29
N ARG A 59 21.25 6.86 -17.63
CA ARG A 59 22.34 6.54 -18.60
C ARG A 59 23.22 7.75 -18.91
N THR A 60 22.66 8.96 -18.95
CA THR A 60 23.42 10.20 -19.22
C THR A 60 24.47 10.47 -18.14
N PHE A 61 24.19 10.09 -16.91
CA PHE A 61 25.08 10.26 -15.75
C PHE A 61 26.20 9.20 -15.61
N SER A 62 26.39 8.28 -16.57
CA SER A 62 27.39 7.18 -16.49
C SER A 62 28.58 7.31 -17.47
N LYS A 63 28.83 8.47 -18.08
CA LYS A 63 30.08 8.70 -18.84
C LYS A 63 31.20 9.16 -17.90
N PRO A 64 32.34 8.45 -17.79
CA PRO A 64 33.59 9.07 -17.38
C PRO A 64 34.18 9.88 -18.55
N LEU A 65 34.73 11.06 -18.24
CA LEU A 65 35.68 11.74 -19.11
C LEU A 65 36.97 10.91 -19.17
N SER A 66 37.33 10.43 -20.35
CA SER A 66 38.74 10.26 -20.73
C SER A 66 39.06 11.30 -21.81
N VAL A 67 40.15 12.03 -21.59
CA VAL A 67 40.80 12.83 -22.62
C VAL A 67 41.52 11.87 -23.57
N GLY A 68 41.32 12.04 -24.87
CA GLY A 68 42.01 11.31 -25.94
C GLY A 68 41.18 10.15 -26.51
N ASP A 69 40.36 10.42 -27.52
CA ASP A 69 40.69 10.19 -28.92
C ASP A 69 39.44 10.47 -29.78
N GLU A 70 39.65 11.25 -30.84
CA GLU A 70 38.67 11.54 -31.89
C GLU A 70 38.44 10.29 -32.77
N GLU A 71 37.29 10.26 -33.46
CA GLU A 71 36.93 9.35 -34.57
C GLU A 71 36.81 7.84 -34.28
N GLU A 72 35.60 7.38 -33.93
CA GLU A 72 34.94 6.20 -34.53
C GLU A 72 33.64 5.88 -33.78
N ALA A 73 32.48 6.17 -34.38
CA ALA A 73 31.22 5.39 -34.24
C ALA A 73 30.03 6.16 -34.84
N ALA A 74 30.19 6.64 -36.07
CA ALA A 74 29.07 6.95 -36.94
C ALA A 74 29.08 5.93 -38.10
N ALA A 75 28.78 4.66 -37.82
CA ALA A 75 28.35 3.66 -38.81
C ALA A 75 28.21 2.25 -38.19
N ALA A 76 27.03 1.91 -37.68
CA ALA A 76 26.55 0.53 -37.67
C ALA A 76 25.02 0.53 -37.57
N ALA A 77 24.40 0.15 -38.68
CA ALA A 77 22.97 0.22 -38.96
C ALA A 77 22.10 -0.69 -38.06
N GLY A 78 20.84 -0.24 -37.88
CA GLY A 78 19.68 -1.03 -38.31
C GLY A 78 19.11 -2.06 -37.34
N GLY A 79 17.94 -1.73 -36.77
CA GLY A 79 16.89 -2.70 -36.42
C GLY A 79 17.22 -3.72 -35.33
N GLY A 80 16.72 -3.51 -34.11
CA GLY A 80 16.69 -4.53 -33.07
C GLY A 80 16.40 -3.94 -31.70
N GLY A 81 15.32 -4.38 -31.06
CA GLY A 81 14.94 -3.95 -29.71
C GLY A 81 16.07 -4.15 -28.71
N PHE A 82 16.31 -3.12 -27.91
CA PHE A 82 17.33 -3.12 -26.86
C PHE A 82 16.94 -4.08 -25.74
N ASP A 83 17.71 -5.17 -25.57
CA ASP A 83 17.50 -6.13 -24.49
C ASP A 83 18.06 -5.60 -23.16
N LEU A 84 17.12 -5.20 -22.32
CA LEU A 84 17.31 -4.55 -21.03
C LEU A 84 17.88 -5.50 -19.96
N THR A 85 17.65 -6.80 -20.09
CA THR A 85 18.08 -7.83 -19.13
C THR A 85 19.59 -8.02 -19.18
N THR A 86 20.13 -8.10 -20.39
CA THR A 86 21.57 -8.22 -20.70
C THR A 86 22.34 -6.94 -20.32
N TRP A 87 21.68 -5.78 -20.31
CA TRP A 87 22.30 -4.52 -19.94
C TRP A 87 22.21 -4.20 -18.43
N LEU A 88 21.11 -4.57 -17.75
CA LEU A 88 20.95 -4.39 -16.30
C LEU A 88 21.92 -5.27 -15.49
N THR A 89 22.18 -6.49 -15.95
CA THR A 89 23.20 -7.38 -15.37
C THR A 89 24.62 -6.81 -15.54
N GLY A 90 24.92 -6.17 -16.68
CA GLY A 90 26.20 -5.49 -16.91
C GLY A 90 26.43 -4.23 -16.05
N ARG A 91 25.37 -3.67 -15.46
CA ARG A 91 25.42 -2.44 -14.65
C ARG A 91 25.80 -2.68 -13.19
N GLN A 92 25.50 -3.86 -12.63
CA GLN A 92 25.90 -4.26 -11.28
C GLN A 92 27.44 -4.37 -11.13
N GLN A 93 28.16 -4.43 -12.26
CA GLN A 93 29.59 -4.74 -12.31
C GLN A 93 30.51 -3.53 -12.54
N LYS A 94 29.99 -2.35 -12.93
CA LYS A 94 30.83 -1.21 -13.39
C LYS A 94 30.79 0.08 -12.56
N GLN A 95 29.84 0.22 -11.63
CA GLN A 95 29.87 1.23 -10.58
C GLN A 95 29.49 0.52 -9.28
N GLY A 96 30.38 0.50 -8.28
CA GLY A 96 30.03 -0.04 -6.96
C GLY A 96 28.72 0.62 -6.47
N PRO A 97 27.77 -0.14 -5.93
CA PRO A 97 26.38 0.31 -5.87
C PRO A 97 26.22 1.51 -4.93
N PRO A 98 25.42 2.54 -5.25
CA PRO A 98 24.71 3.24 -4.19
C PRO A 98 23.71 2.21 -3.68
N PHE A 99 24.00 1.55 -2.55
CA PHE A 99 23.23 0.44 -2.00
C PHE A 99 21.72 0.69 -2.15
N ALA A 100 21.04 -0.11 -2.98
CA ALA A 100 19.61 -0.28 -2.80
C ALA A 100 19.48 -0.89 -1.40
N LYS A 101 19.04 -0.09 -0.42
CA LYS A 101 18.93 -0.52 0.97
C LYS A 101 17.81 -1.57 1.02
N ARG A 102 18.20 -2.83 0.85
CA ARG A 102 17.34 -4.01 0.90
C ARG A 102 16.97 -4.28 2.36
N ILE A 103 15.97 -3.56 2.84
CA ILE A 103 15.51 -3.62 4.22
C ILE A 103 14.22 -4.43 4.26
N GLY A 104 14.30 -5.65 4.79
CA GLY A 104 13.14 -6.45 5.14
C GLY A 104 12.54 -6.06 6.49
N LEU A 105 11.33 -6.52 6.74
CA LEU A 105 10.57 -6.29 7.96
C LEU A 105 10.31 -7.63 8.65
N VAL A 106 10.73 -7.73 9.91
CA VAL A 106 10.43 -8.88 10.78
C VAL A 106 9.59 -8.40 11.95
N PHE A 107 8.56 -9.16 12.28
CA PHE A 107 7.80 -8.99 13.50
C PHE A 107 7.51 -10.35 14.11
N ASP A 108 7.70 -10.48 15.41
CA ASP A 108 7.68 -11.76 16.10
C ASP A 108 7.05 -11.61 17.47
N ASP A 109 6.02 -12.42 17.73
CA ASP A 109 5.21 -12.41 18.94
C ASP A 109 4.66 -11.01 19.30
N LEU A 110 4.22 -10.27 18.28
CA LEU A 110 3.85 -8.86 18.41
C LEU A 110 2.52 -8.70 19.15
N ASP A 111 2.60 -8.17 20.36
CA ASP A 111 1.45 -7.75 21.16
C ASP A 111 1.31 -6.24 21.20
N VAL A 112 0.08 -5.73 21.10
CA VAL A 112 -0.19 -4.29 21.17
C VAL A 112 -1.28 -4.03 22.18
N PHE A 113 -1.04 -3.09 23.09
CA PHE A 113 -2.00 -2.67 24.12
C PHE A 113 -2.35 -1.20 23.91
N GLY A 114 -3.65 -0.94 23.77
CA GLY A 114 -4.21 0.39 23.61
C GLY A 114 -5.12 0.79 24.75
N ASP A 115 -5.49 2.07 24.75
CA ASP A 115 -6.59 2.55 25.57
C ASP A 115 -7.89 1.94 25.06
N ASN A 116 -8.76 1.53 25.99
CA ASN A 116 -10.12 1.17 25.64
C ASN A 116 -10.77 2.38 24.95
N VAL A 117 -11.38 2.19 23.78
CA VAL A 117 -12.11 3.27 23.07
C VAL A 117 -13.18 3.89 23.95
N ALA A 118 -13.74 3.11 24.89
CA ALA A 118 -14.66 3.58 25.94
C ALA A 118 -14.05 4.58 26.95
N ASN A 119 -12.72 4.66 27.04
CA ASN A 119 -11.97 5.53 27.96
C ASN A 119 -11.28 6.71 27.27
N ARG A 120 -11.55 6.95 25.97
CA ARG A 120 -11.20 8.22 25.34
C ARG A 120 -12.18 9.28 25.84
N HIS A 121 -11.96 9.76 27.07
CA HIS A 121 -12.60 10.97 27.57
C HIS A 121 -12.22 12.11 26.63
N ILE A 122 -13.09 12.42 25.67
CA ILE A 122 -13.08 13.70 24.99
C ILE A 122 -13.19 14.73 26.11
N ALA A 123 -12.18 15.58 26.27
CA ALA A 123 -12.18 16.62 27.28
C ALA A 123 -13.35 17.58 26.97
N THR A 124 -14.52 17.31 27.54
CA THR A 124 -15.67 18.19 27.47
C THR A 124 -15.37 19.41 28.34
N VAL A 125 -16.08 20.53 28.10
CA VAL A 125 -15.99 21.78 28.89
C VAL A 125 -16.12 21.53 30.41
N VAL A 126 -16.72 20.41 30.82
CA VAL A 126 -16.93 19.99 32.22
C VAL A 126 -15.70 19.32 32.85
N THR A 127 -14.74 18.83 32.06
CA THR A 127 -13.55 18.09 32.53
C THR A 127 -12.65 18.89 33.49
N PRO A 128 -12.39 20.20 33.28
CA PRO A 128 -11.65 21.03 34.23
C PRO A 128 -12.38 21.17 35.57
N PHE A 129 -13.71 21.31 35.54
CA PHE A 129 -14.54 21.43 36.76
C PHE A 129 -14.56 20.12 37.56
N TYR A 130 -14.65 18.97 36.88
CA TYR A 130 -14.56 17.67 37.53
C TYR A 130 -13.18 17.43 38.18
N LYS A 131 -12.09 17.82 37.50
CA LYS A 131 -10.74 17.73 38.08
C LYS A 131 -10.56 18.65 39.29
N LEU A 132 -11.11 19.86 39.25
CA LEU A 132 -11.08 20.81 40.37
C LEU A 132 -11.88 20.28 41.56
N ALA A 133 -13.08 19.73 41.33
CA ALA A 133 -13.90 19.11 42.35
C ALA A 133 -13.22 17.88 42.99
N LYS A 134 -12.58 17.04 42.17
CA LYS A 134 -11.82 15.88 42.66
C LYS A 134 -10.60 16.30 43.48
N ALA A 135 -9.87 17.34 43.08
CA ALA A 135 -8.75 17.90 43.84
C ALA A 135 -9.21 18.51 45.17
N ALA A 136 -10.32 19.25 45.17
CA ALA A 136 -10.92 19.79 46.39
C ALA A 136 -11.36 18.66 47.34
N ALA A 137 -12.05 17.63 46.84
CA ALA A 137 -12.44 16.47 47.65
C ALA A 137 -11.23 15.72 48.25
N HIS A 138 -10.10 15.69 47.53
CA HIS A 138 -8.85 15.11 48.03
C HIS A 138 -8.20 15.99 49.11
N GLY A 139 -8.33 17.32 49.02
CA GLY A 139 -7.89 18.27 50.05
C GLY A 139 -8.74 18.26 51.32
N PHE A 140 -10.03 17.88 51.22
CA PHE A 140 -10.96 17.78 52.36
C PHE A 140 -11.08 16.36 52.95
N GLY A 141 -10.19 15.42 52.59
CA GLY A 141 -10.18 14.07 53.19
C GLY A 141 -11.32 13.14 52.74
N LEU A 142 -12.11 13.52 51.73
CA LEU A 142 -13.28 12.78 51.24
C LEU A 142 -12.90 11.81 50.11
N ARG A 143 -11.82 11.05 50.31
CA ARG A 143 -11.21 10.17 49.30
C ARG A 143 -12.16 9.06 48.77
N GLY A 144 -13.23 8.75 49.50
CA GLY A 144 -14.22 7.73 49.15
C GLY A 144 -15.45 8.20 48.36
N LEU A 145 -15.64 9.51 48.15
CA LEU A 145 -16.87 10.05 47.52
C LEU A 145 -16.84 10.07 45.99
N PHE A 146 -15.65 10.00 45.40
CA PHE A 146 -15.48 9.85 43.96
C PHE A 146 -14.80 8.50 43.73
N GLY A 147 -15.62 7.52 43.34
CA GLY A 147 -15.29 6.10 43.27
C GLY A 147 -13.96 5.77 42.60
N GLY A 148 -13.46 4.59 43.01
CA GLY A 148 -12.17 3.96 42.72
C GLY A 148 -11.42 4.42 41.48
N ASP A 149 -10.09 4.51 41.64
CA ASP A 149 -9.15 4.47 40.52
C ASP A 149 -9.46 3.20 39.72
N GLY A 150 -10.25 3.37 38.65
CA GLY A 150 -10.48 2.35 37.66
C GLY A 150 -9.15 2.10 36.99
N GLY A 151 -8.36 1.19 37.57
CA GLY A 151 -7.10 0.73 37.00
C GLY A 151 -7.36 0.48 35.52
N SER A 152 -6.69 1.27 34.68
CA SER A 152 -6.97 1.30 33.25
C SER A 152 -6.79 -0.10 32.70
N LYS A 153 -7.89 -0.85 32.54
CA LYS A 153 -7.87 -2.14 31.86
C LYS A 153 -7.50 -1.86 30.42
N HIS A 154 -6.21 -1.93 30.12
CA HIS A 154 -5.68 -1.81 28.78
C HIS A 154 -6.31 -2.91 27.94
N ARG A 155 -6.80 -2.55 26.75
CA ARG A 155 -7.31 -3.53 25.81
C ARG A 155 -6.13 -4.02 24.98
N GLN A 156 -5.92 -5.32 24.95
CA GLN A 156 -5.03 -5.93 23.97
C GLN A 156 -5.69 -5.80 22.59
N LEU A 157 -4.99 -5.17 21.67
CA LEU A 157 -5.41 -4.87 20.31
C LEU A 157 -4.86 -5.89 19.30
N LEU A 158 -3.64 -6.40 19.54
CA LEU A 158 -3.02 -7.47 18.77
C LEU A 158 -2.51 -8.56 19.71
N HIS A 159 -2.61 -9.81 19.28
CA HIS A 159 -2.27 -11.02 20.03
C HIS A 159 -1.16 -11.80 19.29
N GLY A 160 0.09 -11.70 19.76
CA GLY A 160 1.21 -12.57 19.36
C GLY A 160 1.50 -12.67 17.85
N ILE A 161 1.34 -11.58 17.07
CA ILE A 161 1.44 -11.65 15.60
C ILE A 161 2.89 -11.84 15.14
N SER A 162 3.12 -12.80 14.25
CA SER A 162 4.46 -13.16 13.76
C SER A 162 4.51 -13.26 12.22
N GLY A 163 5.60 -12.81 11.61
CA GLY A 163 5.80 -12.86 10.16
C GLY A 163 7.03 -12.11 9.67
N VAL A 164 7.33 -12.28 8.39
CA VAL A 164 8.50 -11.70 7.71
C VAL A 164 8.16 -11.26 6.29
N VAL A 165 8.53 -10.03 5.96
CA VAL A 165 8.46 -9.47 4.60
C VAL A 165 9.88 -9.15 4.16
N GLU A 166 10.35 -9.87 3.16
CA GLU A 166 11.69 -9.72 2.60
C GLU A 166 11.72 -8.59 1.56
N ASP A 167 12.93 -8.16 1.20
CA ASP A 167 13.09 -7.15 0.17
C ASP A 167 12.58 -7.67 -1.19
N GLY A 168 11.78 -6.85 -1.88
CA GLY A 168 11.11 -7.24 -3.12
C GLY A 168 9.77 -7.96 -2.89
N GLU A 169 9.32 -8.18 -1.66
CA GLU A 169 8.02 -8.80 -1.40
C GLU A 169 6.89 -7.79 -1.16
N MET A 170 5.69 -8.14 -1.63
CA MET A 170 4.43 -7.49 -1.30
C MET A 170 3.59 -8.37 -0.36
N LEU A 171 3.25 -7.82 0.80
CA LEU A 171 2.33 -8.41 1.78
C LEU A 171 0.95 -7.74 1.70
N LEU A 172 -0.10 -8.53 1.47
CA LEU A 172 -1.49 -8.12 1.64
C LEU A 172 -1.96 -8.46 3.05
N VAL A 173 -2.44 -7.48 3.80
CA VAL A 173 -3.06 -7.69 5.11
C VAL A 173 -4.57 -7.54 4.96
N LEU A 174 -5.29 -8.64 5.21
CA LEU A 174 -6.74 -8.76 5.11
C LEU A 174 -7.36 -8.91 6.48
N GLY A 175 -8.49 -8.23 6.67
CA GLY A 175 -9.33 -8.36 7.85
C GLY A 175 -10.49 -7.38 7.75
N ARG A 176 -11.58 -7.69 8.45
CA ARG A 176 -12.74 -6.79 8.50
C ARG A 176 -12.41 -5.49 9.25
N PRO A 177 -13.21 -4.42 9.11
CA PRO A 177 -12.96 -3.19 9.84
C PRO A 177 -13.03 -3.48 11.34
N GLY A 178 -12.02 -3.03 12.09
CA GLY A 178 -11.89 -3.33 13.52
C GLY A 178 -11.14 -4.63 13.86
N SER A 179 -10.72 -5.43 12.87
CA SER A 179 -9.88 -6.63 13.06
C SER A 179 -8.47 -6.34 13.58
N GLY A 180 -7.98 -5.10 13.50
CA GLY A 180 -6.62 -4.74 13.92
C GLY A 180 -5.62 -4.54 12.79
N CYS A 181 -6.03 -4.65 11.52
CA CYS A 181 -5.16 -4.41 10.35
C CYS A 181 -4.41 -3.06 10.41
N SER A 182 -5.12 -1.94 10.54
CA SER A 182 -4.50 -0.62 10.67
C SER A 182 -3.64 -0.47 11.94
N THR A 183 -3.96 -1.22 13.01
CA THR A 183 -3.12 -1.25 14.22
C THR A 183 -1.79 -1.93 13.94
N LEU A 184 -1.81 -3.07 13.25
CA LEU A 184 -0.59 -3.75 12.81
C LEU A 184 0.24 -2.82 11.92
N LEU A 185 -0.35 -2.26 10.87
CA LEU A 185 0.36 -1.40 9.93
C LEU A 185 0.97 -0.16 10.57
N ARG A 186 0.31 0.46 11.56
CA ARG A 186 0.87 1.58 12.32
C ARG A 186 2.10 1.18 13.13
N VAL A 187 2.04 0.02 13.78
CA VAL A 187 3.18 -0.48 14.57
C VAL A 187 4.34 -0.86 13.65
N LEU A 188 4.06 -1.54 12.53
CA LEU A 188 5.06 -1.83 11.50
C LEU A 188 5.62 -0.54 10.87
N GLY A 189 4.81 0.51 10.68
CA GLY A 189 5.23 1.83 10.21
C GLY A 189 5.92 2.70 11.27
N ASN A 190 6.32 2.11 12.38
CA ASN A 190 6.95 2.75 13.52
C ASN A 190 6.15 3.95 14.10
N ARG A 191 4.82 3.97 13.91
CA ARG A 191 3.89 4.93 14.53
C ARG A 191 3.47 4.43 15.91
N ARG A 192 4.45 4.15 16.76
CA ARG A 192 4.28 3.46 18.05
C ARG A 192 3.73 4.34 19.18
N GLY A 193 3.90 5.66 19.08
CA GLY A 193 3.58 6.61 20.16
C GLY A 193 2.11 6.71 20.56
N THR A 194 1.19 6.16 19.76
CA THR A 194 -0.26 6.14 20.09
C THR A 194 -0.65 4.99 21.01
N TYR A 195 0.23 4.01 21.23
CA TYR A 195 -0.06 2.81 22.01
C TYR A 195 0.57 2.87 23.39
N LYS A 196 -0.03 2.20 24.37
CA LYS A 196 0.46 2.22 25.77
C LYS A 196 1.64 1.28 25.98
N ARG A 197 1.55 0.10 25.39
CA ARG A 197 2.59 -0.92 25.45
C ARG A 197 2.59 -1.70 24.15
N ILE A 198 3.78 -2.00 23.65
CA ILE A 198 3.98 -2.89 22.52
C ILE A 198 4.95 -3.96 23.02
N GLY A 199 4.49 -5.21 23.06
CA GLY A 199 5.29 -6.39 23.37
C GLY A 199 5.84 -7.04 22.10
N GLY A 200 6.55 -8.14 22.26
CA GLY A 200 7.20 -8.81 21.14
C GLY A 200 8.34 -7.99 20.52
N ARG A 201 8.66 -8.33 19.27
CA ARG A 201 9.80 -7.77 18.56
C ARG A 201 9.39 -7.29 17.17
N VAL A 202 9.93 -6.16 16.76
CA VAL A 202 9.88 -5.65 15.38
C VAL A 202 11.30 -5.25 15.00
N SER A 203 11.77 -5.69 13.83
CA SER A 203 13.11 -5.42 13.30
C SER A 203 13.00 -4.95 11.86
N TYR A 204 13.75 -3.91 11.52
CA TYR A 204 13.81 -3.29 10.21
C TYR A 204 15.19 -3.53 9.59
N GLY A 205 15.37 -4.68 8.94
CA GLY A 205 16.68 -5.09 8.41
C GLY A 205 17.79 -5.10 9.48
N GLY A 206 17.45 -5.48 10.72
CA GLY A 206 18.39 -5.49 11.86
C GLY A 206 18.44 -4.20 12.68
N LEU A 207 17.65 -3.18 12.31
CA LEU A 207 17.47 -1.96 13.12
C LEU A 207 16.30 -2.13 14.09
N THR A 208 16.47 -1.61 15.31
CA THR A 208 15.36 -1.55 16.27
C THR A 208 14.40 -0.42 15.94
N PRO A 209 13.15 -0.46 16.44
CA PRO A 209 12.20 0.63 16.23
C PRO A 209 12.67 1.98 16.80
N GLU A 210 13.47 1.95 17.87
CA GLU A 210 14.04 3.15 18.49
C GLU A 210 15.11 3.78 17.59
N GLU A 211 15.96 2.96 16.96
CA GLU A 211 16.96 3.40 15.98
C GLU A 211 16.28 4.00 14.74
N VAL A 212 15.27 3.32 14.20
CA VAL A 212 14.45 3.85 13.10
C VAL A 212 13.77 5.14 13.51
N GLY A 213 13.21 5.20 14.72
CA GLY A 213 12.51 6.36 15.24
C GLY A 213 13.42 7.57 15.48
N ARG A 214 14.73 7.38 15.65
CA ARG A 214 15.69 8.46 15.92
C ARG A 214 16.50 8.88 14.70
N ARG A 215 17.02 7.92 13.93
CA ARG A 215 18.02 8.15 12.87
C ARG A 215 17.54 7.74 11.47
N TYR A 216 16.65 6.76 11.37
CA TYR A 216 16.23 6.16 10.09
C TYR A 216 14.75 6.33 9.77
N ARG A 217 14.12 7.43 10.25
CA ARG A 217 12.69 7.70 10.01
C ARG A 217 12.34 7.74 8.52
N GLY A 218 13.30 8.13 7.69
CA GLY A 218 13.13 8.22 6.25
C GLY A 218 13.12 6.88 5.51
N GLU A 219 13.45 5.76 6.17
CA GLU A 219 13.52 4.42 5.58
C GLU A 219 12.19 3.66 5.65
N VAL A 220 11.29 4.09 6.55
CA VAL A 220 9.97 3.47 6.77
C VAL A 220 8.89 4.52 6.52
N ALA A 221 8.13 4.36 5.44
CA ALA A 221 7.02 5.24 5.10
C ALA A 221 5.68 4.56 5.40
N TYR A 222 4.79 5.31 6.04
CA TYR A 222 3.43 4.88 6.37
C TYR A 222 2.43 5.87 5.77
N ASN A 223 1.65 5.38 4.79
CA ASN A 223 0.52 6.06 4.19
C ASN A 223 -0.76 5.69 4.94
N GLN A 224 -1.54 6.69 5.31
CA GLN A 224 -2.84 6.49 5.95
C GLN A 224 -3.94 6.25 4.91
N GLU A 225 -5.09 5.81 5.39
CA GLU A 225 -6.29 5.63 4.56
C GLU A 225 -6.71 6.93 3.88
N ASP A 226 -6.69 8.02 4.64
CA ASP A 226 -6.98 9.36 4.15
C ASP A 226 -5.71 10.03 3.59
N ASP A 227 -5.81 10.57 2.38
CA ASP A 227 -4.74 11.35 1.76
C ASP A 227 -4.71 12.77 2.35
N VAL A 228 -3.70 13.05 3.18
CA VAL A 228 -3.52 14.35 3.83
C VAL A 228 -2.44 15.15 3.11
N HIS A 229 -2.86 16.14 2.34
CA HIS A 229 -2.00 17.07 1.60
C HIS A 229 -2.28 18.51 2.04
N PHE A 230 -1.33 19.41 1.79
CA PHE A 230 -1.60 20.86 1.91
C PHE A 230 -2.55 21.28 0.79
N PRO A 231 -3.79 21.69 1.09
CA PRO A 231 -4.83 21.84 0.07
C PRO A 231 -4.58 22.99 -0.90
N THR A 232 -3.79 23.99 -0.48
CA THR A 232 -3.45 25.19 -1.25
C THR A 232 -2.20 25.03 -2.12
N LEU A 233 -1.43 23.95 -1.95
CA LEU A 233 -0.27 23.67 -2.80
C LEU A 233 -0.70 22.99 -4.09
N THR A 234 0.05 23.25 -5.15
CA THR A 234 -0.11 22.51 -6.42
C THR A 234 0.53 21.13 -6.30
N VAL A 235 0.12 20.21 -7.18
CA VAL A 235 0.73 18.88 -7.28
C VAL A 235 2.24 19.00 -7.46
N ARG A 236 2.68 19.87 -8.37
CA ARG A 236 4.09 20.18 -8.64
C ARG A 236 4.82 20.60 -7.36
N LYS A 237 4.31 21.62 -6.66
CA LYS A 237 4.94 22.14 -5.44
C LYS A 237 5.01 21.10 -4.32
N THR A 238 3.99 20.25 -4.21
CA THR A 238 3.94 19.16 -3.22
C THR A 238 5.06 18.15 -3.48
N LEU A 239 5.21 17.72 -4.73
CA LEU A 239 6.26 16.77 -5.10
C LEU A 239 7.66 17.39 -5.08
N GLU A 240 7.82 18.63 -5.56
CA GLU A 240 9.08 19.38 -5.46
C GLU A 240 9.57 19.47 -4.02
N PHE A 241 8.67 19.80 -3.08
CA PHE A 241 9.00 19.87 -1.67
C PHE A 241 9.47 18.52 -1.12
N ALA A 242 8.76 17.44 -1.44
CA ALA A 242 9.13 16.09 -1.02
C ALA A 242 10.53 15.68 -1.55
N ILE A 243 10.79 15.94 -2.84
CA ILE A 243 12.07 15.65 -3.49
C ILE A 243 13.20 16.49 -2.87
N GLN A 244 12.98 17.79 -2.65
CA GLN A 244 13.96 18.69 -2.05
C GLN A 244 14.37 18.25 -0.64
N CYS A 245 13.43 17.72 0.15
CA CYS A 245 13.70 17.22 1.49
C CYS A 245 14.57 15.95 1.50
N LYS A 246 14.59 15.19 0.40
CA LYS A 246 15.35 13.93 0.28
C LYS A 246 16.57 14.02 -0.61
N THR A 247 16.73 15.11 -1.36
CA THR A 247 17.89 15.32 -2.23
C THR A 247 19.13 15.63 -1.39
N PRO A 248 20.18 14.78 -1.41
CA PRO A 248 21.39 14.98 -0.60
C PRO A 248 22.12 16.28 -0.94
N SER A 249 22.70 16.93 0.08
CA SER A 249 23.37 18.23 -0.07
C SER A 249 24.72 18.17 -0.78
N LYS A 250 25.42 17.02 -0.75
CA LYS A 250 26.68 16.78 -1.46
C LYS A 250 26.44 15.80 -2.60
N ARG A 251 26.43 16.30 -3.84
CA ARG A 251 26.53 15.45 -5.04
C ARG A 251 27.89 15.67 -5.67
N VAL A 252 28.50 14.59 -6.15
CA VAL A 252 29.88 14.62 -6.67
C VAL A 252 29.93 15.25 -8.06
N LEU A 253 28.84 15.23 -8.85
CA LEU A 253 28.91 15.62 -10.29
C LEU A 253 27.66 16.26 -10.95
N ASP A 254 26.60 16.69 -10.25
CA ASP A 254 25.42 17.30 -10.91
C ASP A 254 24.85 18.53 -10.21
N ASP A 255 24.26 19.43 -11.01
CA ASP A 255 23.39 20.50 -10.54
C ASP A 255 22.17 19.90 -9.83
N ARG A 256 22.03 20.24 -8.54
CA ARG A 256 20.92 19.81 -7.69
C ARG A 256 19.57 20.16 -8.32
N ALA A 257 19.44 21.36 -8.89
CA ALA A 257 18.17 21.80 -9.47
C ALA A 257 17.80 20.99 -10.71
N ALA A 258 18.80 20.63 -11.53
CA ALA A 258 18.59 19.77 -12.69
C ALA A 258 18.07 18.38 -12.29
N TYR A 259 18.66 17.77 -11.26
CA TYR A 259 18.21 16.48 -10.73
C TYR A 259 16.79 16.55 -10.16
N GLU A 260 16.50 17.55 -9.33
CA GLU A 260 15.18 17.71 -8.70
C GLU A 260 14.09 17.84 -9.77
N LYS A 261 14.34 18.67 -10.80
CA LYS A 261 13.43 18.86 -11.93
C LYS A 261 13.23 17.57 -12.72
N GLU A 262 14.31 16.88 -13.05
CA GLU A 262 14.27 15.68 -13.86
C GLU A 262 13.57 14.51 -13.14
N PHE A 263 13.79 14.37 -11.84
CA PHE A 263 13.11 13.40 -11.02
C PHE A 263 11.63 13.74 -10.86
N LEU A 264 11.29 15.02 -10.67
CA LEU A 264 9.92 15.51 -10.65
C LEU A 264 9.18 15.20 -11.95
N ASP A 265 9.76 15.57 -13.10
CA ASP A 265 9.16 15.34 -14.42
C ASP A 265 8.95 13.83 -14.65
N THR A 266 9.86 13.00 -14.16
CA THR A 266 9.70 11.54 -14.20
C THR A 266 8.53 11.06 -13.35
N LEU A 267 8.39 11.54 -12.11
CA LEU A 267 7.28 11.14 -11.24
C LEU A 267 5.94 11.61 -11.81
N LEU A 268 5.88 12.84 -12.33
CA LEU A 268 4.68 13.38 -12.98
C LEU A 268 4.25 12.52 -14.17
N ASP A 269 5.20 12.14 -15.03
CA ASP A 269 4.91 11.28 -16.18
C ASP A 269 4.53 9.86 -15.75
N MET A 270 5.26 9.26 -14.80
CA MET A 270 5.07 7.88 -14.36
C MET A 270 3.69 7.66 -13.74
N TYR A 271 3.19 8.65 -13.01
CA TYR A 271 1.87 8.58 -12.37
C TYR A 271 0.77 9.29 -13.17
N GLY A 272 1.06 9.78 -14.37
CA GLY A 272 0.07 10.47 -15.22
C GLY A 272 -0.52 11.72 -14.55
N LEU A 273 0.33 12.48 -13.86
CA LEU A 273 0.01 13.73 -13.17
C LEU A 273 0.43 14.98 -13.96
N THR A 274 1.06 14.80 -15.13
CA THR A 274 1.57 15.91 -15.96
C THR A 274 0.48 16.92 -16.33
N GLY A 275 -0.73 16.46 -16.62
CA GLY A 275 -1.87 17.33 -16.96
C GLY A 275 -2.45 18.13 -15.79
N CYS A 276 -2.21 17.71 -14.55
CA CYS A 276 -2.70 18.37 -13.33
C CYS A 276 -1.57 18.87 -12.43
N ALA A 277 -0.33 18.93 -12.93
CA ALA A 277 0.85 19.34 -12.16
C ALA A 277 0.70 20.73 -11.52
N ASP A 278 0.13 21.68 -12.27
CA ASP A 278 -0.04 23.06 -11.81
C ASP A 278 -1.42 23.33 -11.18
N THR A 279 -2.22 22.29 -10.97
CA THR A 279 -3.50 22.35 -10.26
C THR A 279 -3.28 22.16 -8.76
N ILE A 280 -4.06 22.86 -7.93
CA ILE A 280 -4.04 22.66 -6.47
C ILE A 280 -4.54 21.27 -6.09
N VAL A 281 -3.94 20.66 -5.07
CA VAL A 281 -4.35 19.33 -4.61
C VAL A 281 -5.77 19.37 -4.04
N GLY A 282 -6.11 20.45 -3.31
CA GLY A 282 -7.41 20.64 -2.70
C GLY A 282 -7.70 19.66 -1.55
N ASN A 283 -8.94 19.72 -1.05
CA ASN A 283 -9.49 18.81 -0.03
C ASN A 283 -11.03 18.80 -0.12
N ALA A 284 -11.72 18.35 0.94
CA ALA A 284 -13.17 18.33 0.99
C ALA A 284 -13.84 19.72 0.90
N PHE A 285 -13.13 20.80 1.24
CA PHE A 285 -13.66 22.17 1.26
C PHE A 285 -13.17 23.02 0.08
N LEU A 286 -11.96 22.73 -0.40
CA LEU A 286 -11.32 23.42 -1.51
C LEU A 286 -11.20 22.47 -2.70
N ARG A 287 -11.96 22.75 -3.77
CA ARG A 287 -11.91 21.95 -4.99
C ARG A 287 -10.51 21.99 -5.60
N GLY A 288 -9.93 20.83 -5.84
CA GLY A 288 -8.64 20.66 -6.51
C GLY A 288 -8.70 19.50 -7.51
N VAL A 289 -7.62 18.74 -7.58
CA VAL A 289 -7.55 17.51 -8.38
C VAL A 289 -8.60 16.47 -7.95
N SER A 290 -8.92 15.53 -8.84
CA SER A 290 -9.83 14.43 -8.55
C SER A 290 -9.32 13.54 -7.41
N GLY A 291 -10.19 12.72 -6.82
CA GLY A 291 -9.80 11.78 -5.76
C GLY A 291 -8.72 10.78 -6.21
N GLY A 292 -8.85 10.24 -7.43
CA GLY A 292 -7.87 9.32 -8.00
C GLY A 292 -6.54 9.99 -8.34
N GLU A 293 -6.56 11.24 -8.82
CA GLU A 293 -5.33 12.03 -8.99
C GLU A 293 -4.66 12.30 -7.64
N ARG A 294 -5.42 12.74 -6.63
CA ARG A 294 -4.88 12.94 -5.28
C ARG A 294 -4.24 11.67 -4.72
N LYS A 295 -4.82 10.50 -4.98
CA LYS A 295 -4.22 9.23 -4.55
C LYS A 295 -2.89 8.96 -5.25
N ARG A 296 -2.81 9.22 -6.56
CA ARG A 296 -1.56 9.13 -7.33
C ARG A 296 -0.50 10.13 -6.84
N VAL A 297 -0.90 11.32 -6.38
CA VAL A 297 0.02 12.27 -5.71
C VAL A 297 0.60 11.67 -4.44
N SER A 298 -0.20 11.01 -3.59
CA SER A 298 0.29 10.32 -2.39
C SER A 298 1.31 9.21 -2.72
N ILE A 299 1.10 8.46 -3.82
CA ILE A 299 2.09 7.47 -4.29
C ILE A 299 3.38 8.15 -4.71
N ALA A 300 3.29 9.17 -5.55
CA ALA A 300 4.43 9.90 -6.06
C ALA A 300 5.25 10.54 -4.91
N GLU A 301 4.58 11.11 -3.91
CA GLU A 301 5.22 11.68 -2.72
C GLU A 301 5.96 10.60 -1.90
N GLN A 302 5.34 9.42 -1.70
CA GLN A 302 6.00 8.34 -0.98
C GLN A 302 7.17 7.74 -1.76
N VAL A 303 7.09 7.65 -3.08
CA VAL A 303 8.23 7.23 -3.91
C VAL A 303 9.34 8.29 -3.89
N ALA A 304 8.99 9.58 -3.92
CA ALA A 304 9.94 10.67 -3.73
C ALA A 304 10.65 10.60 -2.36
N SER A 305 9.98 10.03 -1.35
CA SER A 305 10.58 9.82 -0.03
C SER A 305 11.79 8.86 -0.05
N GLY A 306 11.87 7.96 -1.04
CA GLY A 306 12.96 6.98 -1.12
C GLY A 306 12.99 5.96 0.03
N ALA A 307 11.87 5.74 0.74
CA ALA A 307 11.80 4.73 1.80
C ALA A 307 11.99 3.31 1.26
N SER A 308 12.71 2.46 2.00
CA SER A 308 12.87 1.02 1.68
C SER A 308 11.67 0.18 2.08
N ILE A 309 10.94 0.59 3.12
CA ILE A 309 9.73 -0.08 3.60
C ILE A 309 8.55 0.84 3.37
N ASP A 310 7.63 0.39 2.53
CA ASP A 310 6.42 1.12 2.17
C ASP A 310 5.18 0.44 2.76
N ILE A 311 4.44 1.18 3.60
CA ILE A 311 3.24 0.67 4.25
C ILE A 311 2.04 1.51 3.83
N TRP A 312 1.00 0.85 3.34
CA TRP A 312 -0.19 1.44 2.73
C TRP A 312 -1.45 0.97 3.47
N ASP A 313 -2.06 1.85 4.24
CA ASP A 313 -3.28 1.53 5.00
C ASP A 313 -4.53 1.95 4.22
N GLY A 314 -5.38 1.01 3.79
CA GLY A 314 -6.67 1.31 3.16
C GLY A 314 -6.56 2.04 1.81
N SER A 315 -5.49 1.78 1.06
CA SER A 315 -5.04 2.65 -0.03
C SER A 315 -5.85 2.60 -1.33
N THR A 316 -6.86 1.73 -1.42
CA THR A 316 -7.76 1.66 -2.59
C THR A 316 -9.12 2.32 -2.34
N LYS A 317 -9.37 2.82 -1.12
CA LYS A 317 -10.63 3.49 -0.79
C LYS A 317 -10.82 4.75 -1.63
N GLY A 318 -11.99 4.87 -2.25
CA GLY A 318 -12.32 6.02 -3.11
C GLY A 318 -11.79 5.91 -4.54
N LEU A 319 -11.17 4.77 -4.91
CA LEU A 319 -10.87 4.42 -6.30
C LEU A 319 -11.96 3.50 -6.86
N ASP A 320 -12.26 3.63 -8.15
CA ASP A 320 -12.98 2.60 -8.88
C ASP A 320 -12.11 1.35 -9.07
N SER A 321 -12.72 0.24 -9.47
CA SER A 321 -12.04 -1.06 -9.58
C SER A 321 -10.87 -1.07 -10.55
N SER A 322 -10.95 -0.32 -11.66
CA SER A 322 -9.87 -0.27 -12.66
C SER A 322 -8.70 0.58 -12.15
N SER A 323 -8.98 1.75 -11.59
CA SER A 323 -7.97 2.61 -10.96
C SER A 323 -7.28 1.93 -9.77
N ALA A 324 -8.02 1.15 -8.97
CA ALA A 324 -7.45 0.37 -7.87
C ALA A 324 -6.48 -0.71 -8.35
N LEU A 325 -6.77 -1.38 -9.47
CA LEU A 325 -5.87 -2.37 -10.05
C LEU A 325 -4.57 -1.72 -10.56
N ASP A 326 -4.67 -0.61 -11.29
CA ASP A 326 -3.50 0.11 -11.79
C ASP A 326 -2.66 0.73 -10.66
N TYR A 327 -3.32 1.15 -9.58
CA TYR A 327 -2.67 1.56 -8.34
C TYR A 327 -1.80 0.43 -7.76
N VAL A 328 -2.36 -0.77 -7.59
CA VAL A 328 -1.61 -1.92 -7.01
C VAL A 328 -0.51 -2.39 -7.96
N ARG A 329 -0.74 -2.39 -9.28
CA ARG A 329 0.32 -2.67 -10.28
C ARG A 329 1.49 -1.70 -10.14
N SER A 330 1.21 -0.42 -9.92
CA SER A 330 2.25 0.59 -9.69
C SER A 330 3.07 0.28 -8.43
N LEU A 331 2.43 -0.20 -7.36
CA LEU A 331 3.13 -0.67 -6.15
C LEU A 331 3.99 -1.90 -6.43
N ARG A 332 3.48 -2.89 -7.18
CA ARG A 332 4.23 -4.10 -7.58
C ARG A 332 5.50 -3.75 -8.34
N ILE A 333 5.37 -2.92 -9.37
CA ILE A 333 6.50 -2.47 -10.18
C ILE A 333 7.53 -1.72 -9.34
N THR A 334 7.07 -0.83 -8.45
CA THR A 334 7.95 -0.10 -7.53
C THR A 334 8.69 -1.05 -6.60
N THR A 335 7.99 -2.07 -6.07
CA THR A 335 8.54 -3.08 -5.17
C THR A 335 9.61 -3.92 -5.88
N ASP A 336 9.35 -4.38 -7.11
CA ASP A 336 10.28 -5.16 -7.93
C ASP A 336 11.53 -4.38 -8.32
N VAL A 337 11.34 -3.18 -8.87
CA VAL A 337 12.43 -2.40 -9.46
C VAL A 337 13.35 -1.82 -8.38
N LEU A 338 12.78 -1.44 -7.24
CA LEU A 338 13.53 -0.80 -6.15
C LEU A 338 13.86 -1.77 -5.01
N HIS A 339 13.47 -3.05 -5.11
CA HIS A 339 13.63 -4.06 -4.06
C HIS A 339 13.13 -3.56 -2.69
N LYS A 340 11.93 -2.97 -2.68
CA LYS A 340 11.29 -2.49 -1.44
C LYS A 340 10.55 -3.62 -0.75
N SER A 341 10.31 -3.46 0.55
CA SER A 341 9.36 -4.29 1.29
C SER A 341 8.05 -3.54 1.40
N THR A 342 6.98 -4.06 0.80
CA THR A 342 5.71 -3.34 0.69
C THR A 342 4.61 -4.07 1.45
N VAL A 343 3.92 -3.37 2.34
CA VAL A 343 2.77 -3.91 3.11
C VAL A 343 1.53 -3.09 2.78
N VAL A 344 0.44 -3.74 2.38
CA VAL A 344 -0.79 -3.07 1.95
C VAL A 344 -1.99 -3.68 2.66
N THR A 345 -2.91 -2.85 3.15
CA THR A 345 -4.27 -3.29 3.52
C THR A 345 -5.27 -2.88 2.46
N ILE A 346 -6.06 -3.84 2.00
CA ILE A 346 -7.16 -3.62 1.07
C ILE A 346 -8.39 -4.33 1.64
N TYR A 347 -9.45 -3.59 1.92
CA TYR A 347 -10.65 -4.17 2.52
C TYR A 347 -11.35 -5.18 1.59
N GLN A 348 -11.41 -4.87 0.29
CA GLN A 348 -12.00 -5.73 -0.73
C GLN A 348 -11.12 -5.70 -1.99
N ALA A 349 -10.26 -6.70 -2.12
CA ALA A 349 -9.45 -6.87 -3.32
C ALA A 349 -10.20 -7.72 -4.35
N SER A 350 -10.16 -7.31 -5.62
CA SER A 350 -10.53 -8.19 -6.73
C SER A 350 -9.52 -9.33 -6.87
N GLU A 351 -9.88 -10.40 -7.57
CA GLU A 351 -8.96 -11.52 -7.80
C GLU A 351 -7.67 -11.06 -8.49
N SER A 352 -7.79 -10.19 -9.51
CA SER A 352 -6.63 -9.63 -10.21
C SER A 352 -5.73 -8.75 -9.33
N ILE A 353 -6.27 -8.14 -8.27
CA ILE A 353 -5.47 -7.42 -7.28
C ILE A 353 -4.77 -8.43 -6.36
N TYR A 354 -5.49 -9.45 -5.90
CA TYR A 354 -4.98 -10.47 -4.99
C TYR A 354 -3.77 -11.22 -5.58
N GLU A 355 -3.82 -11.56 -6.87
CA GLU A 355 -2.75 -12.27 -7.59
C GLU A 355 -1.42 -11.49 -7.69
N LEU A 356 -1.41 -10.19 -7.41
CA LEU A 356 -0.20 -9.37 -7.45
C LEU A 356 0.65 -9.46 -6.17
N PHE A 357 0.11 -10.06 -5.10
CA PHE A 357 0.76 -10.16 -3.80
C PHE A 357 1.49 -11.49 -3.61
N ASP A 358 2.68 -11.43 -3.05
CA ASP A 358 3.48 -12.63 -2.75
C ASP A 358 2.94 -13.36 -1.52
N LYS A 359 2.61 -12.57 -0.49
CA LYS A 359 2.15 -13.05 0.82
C LYS A 359 0.81 -12.42 1.19
N VAL A 360 0.04 -13.15 1.99
CA VAL A 360 -1.17 -12.64 2.63
C VAL A 360 -1.14 -12.94 4.13
N MET A 361 -1.61 -11.97 4.91
CA MET A 361 -1.94 -12.14 6.32
C MET A 361 -3.44 -11.98 6.51
N VAL A 362 -4.07 -12.90 7.23
CA VAL A 362 -5.48 -12.78 7.61
C VAL A 362 -5.54 -12.52 9.12
N ILE A 363 -6.19 -11.42 9.49
CA ILE A 363 -6.34 -10.99 10.88
C ILE A 363 -7.82 -10.86 11.21
N ASP A 364 -8.21 -11.35 12.38
CA ASP A 364 -9.52 -11.06 12.97
C ASP A 364 -9.43 -10.85 14.48
N GLU A 365 -10.17 -9.88 15.02
CA GLU A 365 -10.14 -9.51 16.44
C GLU A 365 -8.72 -9.33 17.05
N GLY A 366 -7.75 -8.87 16.25
CA GLY A 366 -6.36 -8.71 16.66
C GLY A 366 -5.53 -9.99 16.65
N ARG A 367 -6.11 -11.11 16.22
CA ARG A 367 -5.49 -12.44 16.16
C ARG A 367 -5.10 -12.77 14.73
N GLN A 368 -3.95 -13.40 14.59
CA GLN A 368 -3.45 -13.88 13.31
C GLN A 368 -4.08 -15.25 13.00
N LEU A 369 -4.82 -15.33 11.89
CA LEU A 369 -5.47 -16.57 11.46
C LEU A 369 -4.66 -17.33 10.40
N TYR A 370 -3.86 -16.59 9.63
CA TYR A 370 -2.97 -17.11 8.61
C TYR A 370 -1.90 -16.08 8.25
N PHE A 371 -0.70 -16.55 7.93
CA PHE A 371 0.35 -15.77 7.26
C PHE A 371 1.18 -16.68 6.38
N GLY A 372 1.40 -16.29 5.13
CA GLY A 372 2.23 -17.06 4.22
C GLY A 372 1.98 -16.69 2.77
N PRO A 373 2.41 -17.52 1.81
CA PRO A 373 2.18 -17.28 0.39
C PRO A 373 0.69 -17.09 0.09
N ALA A 374 0.36 -16.11 -0.74
CA ALA A 374 -1.02 -15.78 -1.09
C ALA A 374 -1.76 -16.95 -1.76
N ARG A 375 -1.06 -17.71 -2.61
CA ARG A 375 -1.58 -18.90 -3.28
C ARG A 375 -2.02 -20.03 -2.34
N ASP A 376 -1.41 -20.13 -1.16
CA ASP A 376 -1.61 -21.27 -0.24
C ASP A 376 -2.72 -21.01 0.79
N ALA A 377 -3.18 -19.76 0.93
CA ALA A 377 -4.14 -19.35 1.94
C ALA A 377 -5.48 -20.10 1.83
N VAL A 378 -6.02 -20.25 0.62
CA VAL A 378 -7.28 -20.98 0.40
C VAL A 378 -7.13 -22.45 0.78
N ALA A 379 -6.01 -23.08 0.42
CA ALA A 379 -5.76 -24.47 0.73
C ALA A 379 -5.68 -24.70 2.25
N TYR A 380 -5.05 -23.79 2.98
CA TYR A 380 -5.00 -23.82 4.44
C TYR A 380 -6.40 -23.77 5.07
N PHE A 381 -7.24 -22.81 4.70
CA PHE A 381 -8.59 -22.69 5.28
C PHE A 381 -9.49 -23.88 4.93
N ARG A 382 -9.33 -24.47 3.74
CA ARG A 382 -10.03 -25.73 3.36
C ARG A 382 -9.55 -26.92 4.19
N ALA A 383 -8.26 -27.00 4.51
CA ALA A 383 -7.70 -28.07 5.33
C ALA A 383 -8.24 -28.07 6.77
N ILE A 384 -8.70 -26.92 7.28
CA ILE A 384 -9.34 -26.77 8.59
C ILE A 384 -10.88 -26.74 8.51
N GLY A 385 -11.45 -27.15 7.36
CA GLY A 385 -12.88 -27.39 7.20
C GLY A 385 -13.70 -26.22 6.65
N ILE A 386 -13.07 -25.13 6.17
CA ILE A 386 -13.78 -23.97 5.62
C ILE A 386 -13.76 -24.00 4.08
N ASP A 387 -14.92 -24.17 3.46
CA ASP A 387 -15.04 -24.24 2.01
C ASP A 387 -15.16 -22.87 1.36
N LYS A 388 -14.49 -22.68 0.22
CA LYS A 388 -14.57 -21.47 -0.60
C LYS A 388 -15.65 -21.64 -1.68
N PRO A 389 -16.72 -20.84 -1.67
CA PRO A 389 -17.70 -20.81 -2.75
C PRO A 389 -17.07 -20.49 -4.11
N LEU A 390 -17.53 -21.16 -5.17
CA LEU A 390 -16.95 -21.05 -6.53
C LEU A 390 -16.95 -19.61 -7.10
N ARG A 391 -17.95 -18.79 -6.76
CA ARG A 391 -18.12 -17.44 -7.30
C ARG A 391 -17.55 -16.33 -6.40
N GLN A 392 -17.02 -16.70 -5.23
CA GLN A 392 -16.45 -15.74 -4.31
C GLN A 392 -14.98 -15.50 -4.64
N THR A 393 -14.52 -14.24 -4.60
CA THR A 393 -13.09 -13.93 -4.75
C THR A 393 -12.31 -14.47 -3.56
N THR A 394 -11.02 -14.69 -3.74
CA THR A 394 -10.15 -15.19 -2.68
C THR A 394 -10.08 -14.20 -1.51
N SER A 395 -9.94 -12.90 -1.80
CA SER A 395 -9.95 -11.87 -0.76
C SER A 395 -11.22 -11.90 0.08
N ASP A 396 -12.39 -11.98 -0.56
CA ASP A 396 -13.68 -11.94 0.12
C ASP A 396 -13.90 -13.19 0.97
N PHE A 397 -13.51 -14.36 0.45
CA PHE A 397 -13.47 -15.62 1.20
C PHE A 397 -12.60 -15.49 2.46
N LEU A 398 -11.36 -15.00 2.33
CA LEU A 398 -10.42 -14.88 3.44
C LEU A 398 -10.92 -13.90 4.51
N THR A 399 -11.56 -12.80 4.13
CA THR A 399 -12.16 -11.85 5.10
C THR A 399 -13.45 -12.36 5.75
N GLY A 400 -14.08 -13.39 5.16
CA GLY A 400 -15.34 -13.97 5.63
C GLY A 400 -15.19 -15.24 6.47
N VAL A 401 -13.98 -15.79 6.63
CA VAL A 401 -13.77 -17.12 7.27
C VAL A 401 -14.28 -17.21 8.72
N THR A 402 -14.24 -16.11 9.46
CA THR A 402 -14.71 -16.08 10.86
C THR A 402 -16.20 -15.80 10.99
N GLN A 403 -16.85 -15.37 9.90
CA GLN A 403 -18.25 -14.96 9.93
C GLN A 403 -19.19 -16.14 9.79
N LEU A 404 -20.01 -16.37 10.82
CA LEU A 404 -20.95 -17.50 10.87
C LEU A 404 -21.91 -17.56 9.68
N HIS A 405 -22.32 -16.40 9.15
CA HIS A 405 -23.28 -16.31 8.05
C HIS A 405 -22.66 -16.42 6.65
N GLU A 406 -21.36 -16.17 6.51
CA GLU A 406 -20.66 -16.14 5.20
C GLU A 406 -19.86 -17.43 5.01
N ARG A 407 -19.34 -18.02 6.10
CA ARG A 407 -18.56 -19.24 6.03
C ARG A 407 -19.42 -20.44 5.67
N LYS A 408 -18.86 -21.30 4.83
CA LYS A 408 -19.41 -22.63 4.55
C LYS A 408 -18.46 -23.66 5.12
N VAL A 409 -18.99 -24.57 5.92
CA VAL A 409 -18.20 -25.66 6.49
C VAL A 409 -18.27 -26.84 5.51
N LEU A 410 -17.15 -27.52 5.29
CA LEU A 410 -17.09 -28.74 4.49
C LEU A 410 -17.93 -29.85 5.17
N ALA A 411 -18.56 -30.69 4.35
CA ALA A 411 -19.31 -31.83 4.88
C ALA A 411 -18.39 -32.74 5.73
N GLY A 412 -18.81 -33.08 6.95
CA GLY A 412 -18.01 -33.88 7.91
C GLY A 412 -17.04 -33.07 8.78
N TRP A 413 -17.12 -31.73 8.73
CA TRP A 413 -16.35 -30.80 9.56
C TRP A 413 -17.21 -29.97 10.52
N GLU A 414 -18.51 -30.24 10.63
CA GLU A 414 -19.49 -29.46 11.39
C GLU A 414 -19.12 -29.30 12.88
N ASP A 415 -18.52 -30.33 13.47
CA ASP A 415 -18.12 -30.38 14.88
C ASP A 415 -16.65 -30.01 15.12
N ARG A 416 -15.82 -29.97 14.06
CA ARG A 416 -14.36 -29.75 14.16
C ARG A 416 -13.90 -28.40 13.64
N ALA A 417 -14.66 -27.79 12.73
CA ALA A 417 -14.30 -26.51 12.12
C ALA A 417 -14.19 -25.40 13.19
N PRO A 418 -13.14 -24.58 13.16
CA PRO A 418 -12.98 -23.45 14.08
C PRO A 418 -14.18 -22.49 14.01
N ARG A 419 -14.63 -22.00 15.17
CA ARG A 419 -15.84 -21.19 15.25
C ARG A 419 -15.59 -19.72 15.55
N SER A 420 -14.63 -19.44 16.44
CA SER A 420 -14.25 -18.09 16.87
C SER A 420 -12.85 -17.72 16.36
N ALA A 421 -12.51 -16.42 16.36
CA ALA A 421 -11.15 -15.96 16.02
C ALA A 421 -10.07 -16.63 16.88
N ALA A 422 -10.35 -16.92 18.15
CA ALA A 422 -9.45 -17.65 19.05
C ALA A 422 -9.29 -19.14 18.65
N ASP A 423 -10.34 -19.78 18.13
CA ASP A 423 -10.22 -21.15 17.63
C ASP A 423 -9.38 -21.22 16.35
N PHE A 424 -9.56 -20.24 15.45
CA PHE A 424 -8.75 -20.13 14.24
C PHE A 424 -7.29 -19.82 14.56
N GLU A 425 -7.03 -18.94 15.52
CA GLU A 425 -5.68 -18.66 16.02
C GLU A 425 -5.04 -19.94 16.60
N ARG A 426 -5.76 -20.70 17.43
CA ARG A 426 -5.24 -21.97 17.97
C ARG A 426 -4.91 -22.96 16.85
N ALA A 427 -5.81 -23.14 15.89
CA ALA A 427 -5.56 -23.99 14.72
C ALA A 427 -4.36 -23.50 13.89
N TRP A 428 -4.16 -22.19 13.77
CA TRP A 428 -3.01 -21.58 13.12
C TRP A 428 -1.70 -21.86 13.87
N LEU A 429 -1.66 -21.63 15.17
CA LEU A 429 -0.48 -21.85 16.01
C LEU A 429 -0.05 -23.33 16.04
N GLU A 430 -1.02 -24.25 16.00
CA GLU A 430 -0.79 -25.71 15.94
C GLU A 430 -0.42 -26.21 14.52
N SER A 431 -0.55 -25.36 13.50
CA SER A 431 -0.33 -25.76 12.11
C SER A 431 1.16 -25.90 11.74
N PRO A 432 1.52 -26.81 10.81
CA PRO A 432 2.88 -26.88 10.28
C PRO A 432 3.28 -25.61 9.52
N GLN A 433 2.31 -24.90 8.93
CA GLN A 433 2.55 -23.63 8.23
C GLN A 433 3.06 -22.55 9.20
N PHE A 434 2.54 -22.47 10.43
CA PHE A 434 3.06 -21.51 11.42
C PHE A 434 4.49 -21.84 11.86
N GLN A 435 4.82 -23.13 12.00
CA GLN A 435 6.21 -23.54 12.28
C GLN A 435 7.15 -23.14 11.14
N GLN A 436 6.70 -23.25 9.89
CA GLN A 436 7.45 -22.76 8.73
C GLN A 436 7.67 -21.24 8.79
N VAL A 437 6.67 -20.46 9.22
CA VAL A 437 6.82 -19.00 9.41
C VAL A 437 7.87 -18.69 10.48
N LYS A 438 7.86 -19.39 11.60
CA LYS A 438 8.88 -19.23 12.66
C LYS A 438 10.28 -19.59 12.15
N HIS A 439 10.40 -20.64 11.34
CA HIS A 439 11.66 -21.00 10.68
C HIS A 439 12.12 -19.91 9.70
N GLN A 440 11.22 -19.36 8.88
CA GLN A 440 11.53 -18.27 7.95
C GLN A 440 12.01 -17.01 8.69
N VAL A 441 11.34 -16.63 9.78
CA VAL A 441 11.76 -15.52 10.65
C VAL A 441 13.19 -15.77 11.17
N ALA A 442 13.46 -16.94 11.76
CA ALA A 442 14.77 -17.28 12.29
C ALA A 442 15.86 -17.31 11.20
N GLN A 443 15.54 -17.85 10.03
CA GLN A 443 16.46 -17.92 8.89
C GLN A 443 16.81 -16.53 8.36
N PHE A 444 15.80 -15.67 8.19
CA PHE A 444 16.01 -14.31 7.71
C PHE A 444 16.85 -13.49 8.70
N GLU A 445 16.63 -13.67 9.99
CA GLU A 445 17.45 -13.02 11.02
C GLU A 445 18.89 -13.52 11.07
N ALA A 446 19.09 -14.83 10.91
CA ALA A 446 20.42 -15.40 10.79
C ALA A 446 21.16 -14.84 9.56
N GLN A 447 20.46 -14.70 8.43
CA GLN A 447 21.00 -14.10 7.22
C GLN A 447 21.34 -12.61 7.43
N LEU A 448 20.47 -11.83 8.07
CA LEU A 448 20.75 -10.42 8.41
C LEU A 448 21.98 -10.26 9.30
N ALA A 449 22.18 -11.19 10.25
CA ALA A 449 23.34 -11.18 11.13
C ALA A 449 24.64 -11.54 10.39
N GLN A 450 24.59 -12.47 9.45
CA GLN A 450 25.74 -12.87 8.62
C GLN A 450 26.11 -11.80 7.59
N ASP A 451 25.12 -11.24 6.91
CA ASP A 451 25.33 -10.23 5.87
C ASP A 451 25.78 -8.88 6.45
N GLY A 452 25.65 -8.66 7.76
CA GLY A 452 26.04 -7.41 8.39
C GLY A 452 25.21 -6.19 7.95
N ARG A 453 24.09 -6.38 7.24
CA ARG A 453 23.28 -5.29 6.65
C ARG A 453 22.88 -4.23 7.67
N GLY A 454 22.57 -4.65 8.90
CA GLY A 454 22.24 -3.72 9.98
C GLY A 454 23.44 -2.86 10.42
N ALA A 455 24.67 -3.35 10.30
CA ALA A 455 25.88 -2.57 10.54
C ALA A 455 26.16 -1.62 9.35
N GLU A 456 26.00 -2.10 8.12
CA GLU A 456 26.14 -1.28 6.91
C GLU A 456 25.20 -0.07 6.94
N ILE A 457 23.91 -0.27 7.28
CA ILE A 457 22.96 0.85 7.41
C ILE A 457 23.35 1.82 8.53
N ARG A 458 24.02 1.33 9.60
CA ARG A 458 24.46 2.16 10.74
C ARG A 458 25.67 3.04 10.45
N GLU A 459 26.52 2.63 9.49
CA GLU A 459 27.71 3.37 9.06
C GLU A 459 27.38 4.57 8.16
N PHE A 460 26.23 4.54 7.48
CA PHE A 460 25.65 5.69 6.77
C PHE A 460 24.77 6.57 7.68
#